data_AF-A0A7M3ZJC5-F1
#
_entry.id   AF-A0A7M3ZJC5-F1
#
_cell.length_a   1.000
_cell.length_b   1.000
_cell.length_c   1.000
_cell.angle_alpha   90.00
_cell.angle_beta   90.00
_cell.angle_gamma   90.00
#
_symmetry.space_group_name_H-M   'P 1'
#
loop_
_entity.id
_entity.type
_entity.pdbx_description
1 polymer ?
#
loop_
_entity_poly.entity_id
_entity_poly.type
_entity_poly.pdbx_seq_one_letter_code
_entity_poly.pdbx_strand_id
1 'polypeptide(L)'
;VLPEGVTIKSWETEEKVVAKHPIEQLSNKALLASPLVLAMVFGQLCDGFATMVGIDYFGYSEKHPLSDAVIQYGGGISDNMGWDVEGAWLFAIVKAVLVGTITYIFVEMRVENRQKHLRLLIVLAVLIVGLAPGIRDIGRLMLGV
;
A
#
# COMPACT_ATOMS: atom_id res chain seq x y z
N VAL A 1 -14.41 -4.64 12.24
CA VAL A 1 -15.62 -3.77 12.30
C VAL A 1 -16.41 -4.19 13.50
N LEU A 2 -16.89 -3.25 14.31
CA LEU A 2 -17.63 -3.58 15.53
C LEU A 2 -19.00 -4.21 15.23
N PRO A 3 -19.50 -5.14 16.09
CA PRO A 3 -20.83 -5.73 15.94
C PRO A 3 -21.95 -4.68 16.01
N GLU A 4 -23.12 -5.01 15.49
CA GLU A 4 -24.30 -4.14 15.60
C GLU A 4 -24.66 -3.87 17.06
N GLY A 5 -24.92 -2.59 17.37
CA GLY A 5 -25.24 -2.13 18.72
C GLY A 5 -24.04 -1.78 19.60
N VAL A 6 -22.79 -2.06 19.17
CA VAL A 6 -21.59 -1.74 19.95
C VAL A 6 -20.94 -0.46 19.44
N THR A 7 -20.83 0.55 20.31
CA THR A 7 -20.18 1.83 20.02
C THR A 7 -18.69 1.79 20.36
N ILE A 8 -17.89 2.68 19.78
CA ILE A 8 -16.46 2.79 20.13
C ILE A 8 -16.28 3.05 21.63
N LYS A 9 -17.09 3.94 22.22
CA LYS A 9 -17.01 4.31 23.64
C LYS A 9 -17.25 3.13 24.58
N SER A 10 -18.27 2.32 24.31
CA SER A 10 -18.54 1.10 25.09
C SER A 10 -17.40 0.10 25.00
N TRP A 11 -16.75 0.04 23.83
CA TRP A 11 -15.64 -0.87 23.57
C TRP A 11 -14.36 -0.45 24.32
N GLU A 12 -14.01 0.84 24.29
CA GLU A 12 -12.85 1.39 25.01
C GLU A 12 -13.02 1.29 26.54
N THR A 13 -14.25 1.40 27.04
CA THR A 13 -14.54 1.28 28.48
C THR A 13 -14.25 -0.13 29.01
N GLU A 14 -14.39 -1.16 28.16
CA GLU A 14 -14.21 -2.57 28.52
C GLU A 14 -12.87 -3.16 28.01
N GLU A 15 -11.92 -2.32 27.59
CA GLU A 15 -10.66 -2.71 26.94
C GLU A 15 -9.94 -3.90 27.61
N LYS A 16 -9.91 -3.94 28.95
CA LYS A 16 -9.25 -5.01 29.73
C LYS A 16 -9.88 -6.39 29.56
N VAL A 17 -11.18 -6.45 29.31
CA VAL A 17 -11.93 -7.71 29.10
C VAL A 17 -11.77 -8.17 27.66
N VAL A 18 -11.80 -7.22 26.72
CA VAL A 18 -11.92 -7.55 25.31
C VAL A 18 -10.57 -7.67 24.58
N ALA A 19 -9.49 -7.08 25.11
CA ALA A 19 -8.14 -7.25 24.56
C ALA A 19 -7.65 -8.71 24.51
N LYS A 20 -8.12 -9.55 25.43
CA LYS A 20 -7.82 -11.00 25.46
C LYS A 20 -8.84 -11.83 24.68
N HIS A 21 -9.88 -11.22 24.13
CA HIS A 21 -10.96 -11.94 23.47
C HIS A 21 -10.50 -12.48 22.11
N PRO A 22 -10.81 -13.75 21.75
CA PRO A 22 -10.39 -14.34 20.48
C PRO A 22 -10.86 -13.56 19.26
N ILE A 23 -12.06 -12.98 19.32
CA ILE A 23 -12.61 -12.12 18.25
C ILE A 23 -11.68 -10.93 17.97
N GLU A 24 -11.04 -10.37 19.00
CA GLU A 24 -10.17 -9.23 18.85
C GLU A 24 -8.86 -9.60 18.16
N GLN A 25 -8.25 -10.70 18.60
CA GLN A 25 -7.01 -11.21 18.00
C GLN A 25 -7.20 -11.71 16.56
N LEU A 26 -8.37 -12.30 16.27
CA LEU A 26 -8.71 -12.82 14.94
C LEU A 26 -9.23 -11.72 14.02
N SER A 27 -9.79 -10.63 14.55
CA SER A 27 -10.27 -9.48 13.77
C SER A 27 -9.15 -8.90 12.92
N ASN A 28 -7.99 -8.61 13.50
CA ASN A 28 -6.87 -8.02 12.76
C ASN A 28 -6.36 -8.93 11.64
N LYS A 29 -6.24 -10.23 11.90
CA LYS A 29 -5.84 -11.22 10.87
C LYS A 29 -6.90 -11.36 9.77
N ALA A 30 -8.19 -11.38 10.14
CA ALA A 30 -9.28 -11.46 9.19
C ALA A 30 -9.39 -10.19 8.32
N LEU A 31 -9.06 -9.02 8.89
CA LEU A 31 -9.02 -7.76 8.15
C LEU A 31 -7.88 -7.73 7.13
N LEU A 32 -6.70 -8.21 7.50
CA LEU A 32 -5.56 -8.36 6.59
C LEU A 32 -5.84 -9.37 5.47
N ALA A 33 -6.54 -10.46 5.78
CA ALA A 33 -6.94 -11.46 4.81
C ALA A 33 -8.13 -11.03 3.92
N SER A 34 -8.64 -9.80 4.10
CA SER A 34 -9.75 -9.34 3.26
C SER A 34 -9.28 -9.13 1.81
N PRO A 35 -10.05 -9.60 0.80
CA PRO A 35 -9.65 -9.50 -0.60
C PRO A 35 -9.32 -8.07 -1.05
N LEU A 36 -10.01 -7.09 -0.50
CA LEU A 36 -9.81 -5.68 -0.82
C LEU A 36 -8.47 -5.13 -0.31
N VAL A 37 -8.08 -5.48 0.92
CA VAL A 37 -6.78 -5.08 1.48
C VAL A 37 -5.66 -5.78 0.72
N LEU A 38 -5.82 -7.07 0.43
CA LEU A 38 -4.86 -7.82 -0.40
C LEU A 38 -4.72 -7.21 -1.81
N ALA A 39 -5.83 -6.87 -2.46
CA ALA A 39 -5.81 -6.23 -3.77
C ALA A 39 -5.12 -4.85 -3.72
N MET A 40 -5.37 -4.06 -2.66
CA MET A 40 -4.75 -2.75 -2.47
C MET A 40 -3.23 -2.87 -2.29
N VAL A 41 -2.79 -3.80 -1.43
CA VAL A 41 -1.37 -4.12 -1.23
C VAL A 41 -0.74 -4.57 -2.55
N PHE A 42 -1.40 -5.49 -3.25
CA PHE A 42 -0.95 -5.97 -4.55
C PHE A 42 -0.81 -4.84 -5.57
N GLY A 43 -1.81 -3.97 -5.72
CA GLY A 43 -1.78 -2.87 -6.69
C GLY A 43 -0.63 -1.89 -6.45
N GLN A 44 -0.36 -1.51 -5.20
CA GLN A 44 0.75 -0.60 -4.88
C GLN A 44 2.13 -1.25 -5.10
N LEU A 45 2.28 -2.53 -4.74
CA LEU A 45 3.53 -3.25 -4.96
C LEU A 45 3.77 -3.52 -6.44
N CYS A 46 2.74 -3.94 -7.17
CA CYS A 46 2.78 -4.17 -8.60
C CYS A 46 3.25 -2.93 -9.35
N ASP A 47 2.76 -1.76 -8.96
CA ASP A 47 3.21 -0.47 -9.48
C ASP A 47 4.70 -0.21 -9.19
N GLY A 48 5.09 -0.29 -7.91
CA GLY A 48 6.49 -0.08 -7.52
C GLY A 48 7.47 -1.01 -8.25
N PHE A 49 7.12 -2.29 -8.39
CA PHE A 49 7.93 -3.26 -9.12
C PHE A 49 7.92 -3.02 -10.63
N ALA A 50 6.79 -2.65 -11.23
CA ALA A 50 6.71 -2.36 -12.66
C ALA A 50 7.61 -1.17 -13.03
N THR A 51 7.57 -0.09 -12.24
CA THR A 51 8.45 1.07 -12.45
C THR A 51 9.92 0.69 -12.22
N MET A 52 10.24 -0.05 -11.16
CA MET A 52 11.62 -0.50 -10.89
C MET A 52 12.18 -1.34 -12.04
N VAL A 53 11.44 -2.36 -12.50
CA VAL A 53 11.87 -3.22 -13.59
C VAL A 53 11.94 -2.43 -14.90
N GLY A 54 11.01 -1.53 -15.16
CA GLY A 54 11.02 -0.74 -16.38
C GLY A 54 12.23 0.18 -16.51
N ILE A 55 12.61 0.83 -15.41
CA ILE A 55 13.70 1.80 -15.44
C ILE A 55 15.03 1.05 -15.36
N ASP A 56 15.26 0.31 -14.26
CA ASP A 56 16.57 -0.30 -13.99
C ASP A 56 16.94 -1.43 -14.99
N TYR A 57 15.97 -2.09 -15.65
CA TYR A 57 16.26 -3.20 -16.60
C TYR A 57 15.92 -2.90 -18.06
N PHE A 58 14.92 -2.07 -18.36
CA PHE A 58 14.52 -1.75 -19.74
C PHE A 58 15.00 -0.36 -20.20
N GLY A 59 15.63 0.44 -19.32
CA GLY A 59 16.19 1.75 -19.66
C GLY A 59 15.13 2.80 -19.99
N TYR A 60 13.94 2.69 -19.37
CA TYR A 60 12.87 3.67 -19.58
C TYR A 60 13.16 4.99 -18.88
N SER A 61 12.94 6.09 -19.60
CA SER A 61 12.89 7.42 -18.98
C SER A 61 11.50 7.68 -18.41
N GLU A 62 11.43 7.83 -17.08
CA GLU A 62 10.21 8.18 -16.36
C GLU A 62 9.84 9.64 -16.63
N LYS A 63 8.64 9.90 -17.16
CA LYS A 63 8.20 11.27 -17.53
C LYS A 63 7.48 12.00 -16.40
N HIS A 64 7.19 11.33 -15.28
CA HIS A 64 6.41 11.90 -14.19
C HIS A 64 7.33 12.60 -13.17
N PRO A 65 7.17 13.92 -12.91
CA PRO A 65 8.13 14.70 -12.10
C PRO A 65 8.36 14.15 -10.69
N LEU A 66 7.30 13.61 -10.07
CA LEU A 66 7.38 13.05 -8.72
C LEU A 66 8.14 11.73 -8.68
N SER A 67 7.92 10.84 -9.66
CA SER A 67 8.61 9.55 -9.72
C SER A 67 10.07 9.77 -10.09
N ASP A 68 10.33 10.65 -11.06
CA ASP A 68 11.67 11.03 -11.52
C ASP A 68 12.51 11.62 -10.37
N ALA A 69 11.95 12.48 -9.52
CA ALA A 69 12.65 12.99 -8.33
C ALA A 69 13.06 11.89 -7.33
N VAL A 70 12.19 10.89 -7.13
CA VAL A 70 12.46 9.74 -6.24
C VAL A 70 13.55 8.85 -6.84
N ILE A 71 13.53 8.64 -8.15
CA ILE A 71 14.53 7.83 -8.86
C ILE A 71 15.88 8.53 -8.88
N GLN A 72 15.96 9.83 -9.18
CA GLN A 72 17.21 10.58 -9.15
C GLN A 72 17.86 10.57 -7.76
N TYR A 73 17.04 10.66 -6.70
CA TYR A 73 17.55 10.51 -5.34
C TYR A 73 18.07 9.10 -5.07
N GLY A 74 17.37 8.07 -5.59
CA GLY A 74 17.82 6.68 -5.58
C GLY A 74 19.14 6.48 -6.32
N GLY A 75 19.29 7.07 -7.51
CA GLY A 75 20.50 7.01 -8.32
C GLY A 75 21.69 7.67 -7.61
N GLY A 76 21.49 8.82 -6.99
CA GLY A 76 22.53 9.45 -6.17
C GLY A 76 22.97 8.60 -4.97
N ILE A 77 22.08 7.78 -4.39
CA ILE A 77 22.45 6.80 -3.35
C ILE A 77 23.20 5.62 -3.97
N SER A 78 22.72 5.09 -5.09
CA SER A 78 23.38 4.00 -5.83
C SER A 78 24.81 4.37 -6.23
N ASP A 79 25.02 5.57 -6.76
CA ASP A 79 26.34 6.10 -7.15
C ASP A 79 27.30 6.18 -5.96
N ASN A 80 26.81 6.66 -4.82
CA ASN A 80 27.59 6.73 -3.59
C ASN A 80 27.94 5.34 -3.01
N MET A 81 27.12 4.32 -3.30
CA MET A 81 27.35 2.94 -2.89
C MET A 81 28.11 2.10 -3.94
N GLY A 82 28.32 2.64 -5.14
CA GLY A 82 28.95 1.94 -6.27
C GLY A 82 28.07 0.86 -6.91
N TRP A 83 26.74 1.02 -6.86
CA TRP A 83 25.79 0.12 -7.51
C TRP A 83 25.43 0.62 -8.91
N ASP A 84 25.48 -0.27 -9.89
CA ASP A 84 25.21 0.04 -11.31
C ASP A 84 23.70 -0.09 -11.61
N VAL A 85 22.88 0.74 -10.95
CA VAL A 85 21.41 0.79 -11.10
C VAL A 85 20.93 2.24 -11.10
N GLU A 86 19.94 2.57 -11.96
CA GLU A 86 19.45 3.95 -12.14
C GLU A 86 18.76 4.54 -10.90
N GLY A 87 18.30 3.69 -9.98
CA GLY A 87 17.78 4.12 -8.67
C GLY A 87 16.29 3.88 -8.47
N ALA A 88 15.63 3.19 -9.40
CA ALA A 88 14.19 2.96 -9.33
C ALA A 88 13.79 1.97 -8.22
N TRP A 89 14.73 1.22 -7.67
CA TRP A 89 14.57 0.44 -6.43
C TRP A 89 14.04 1.29 -5.26
N LEU A 90 14.42 2.57 -5.18
CA LEU A 90 13.97 3.46 -4.11
C LEU A 90 12.47 3.75 -4.25
N PHE A 91 11.96 3.88 -5.48
CA PHE A 91 10.54 4.06 -5.73
C PHE A 91 9.72 2.83 -5.26
N ALA A 92 10.20 1.62 -5.54
CA ALA A 92 9.57 0.39 -5.06
C ALA A 92 9.52 0.34 -3.52
N ILE A 93 10.60 0.76 -2.84
CA ILE A 93 10.63 0.84 -1.37
C ILE A 93 9.64 1.88 -0.85
N VAL A 94 9.59 3.07 -1.45
CA VAL A 94 8.65 4.12 -1.05
C VAL A 94 7.21 3.62 -1.18
N LYS A 95 6.88 2.92 -2.27
CA LYS A 95 5.57 2.27 -2.47
C LYS A 95 5.28 1.20 -1.43
N ALA A 96 6.25 0.35 -1.12
CA ALA A 96 6.11 -0.68 -0.09
C ALA A 96 5.88 -0.09 1.31
N VAL A 97 6.64 0.95 1.67
CA VAL A 97 6.48 1.68 2.95
C VAL A 97 5.13 2.38 3.01
N LEU A 98 4.71 3.03 1.93
CA LEU A 98 3.42 3.71 1.85
C LEU A 98 2.27 2.72 2.07
N VAL A 99 2.26 1.59 1.35
CA VAL A 99 1.18 0.61 1.49
C VAL A 99 1.24 -0.14 2.82
N GLY A 100 2.44 -0.39 3.36
CA GLY A 100 2.63 -0.91 4.71
C GLY A 100 2.06 0.03 5.77
N THR A 101 2.33 1.33 5.65
CA THR A 101 1.81 2.37 6.56
C THR A 101 0.30 2.48 6.49
N ILE A 102 -0.27 2.50 5.29
CA ILE A 102 -1.73 2.53 5.10
C ILE A 102 -2.35 1.28 5.69
N THR A 103 -1.79 0.11 5.43
CA THR A 103 -2.30 -1.17 5.95
C THR A 103 -2.23 -1.20 7.48
N TYR A 104 -1.13 -0.72 8.07
CA TYR A 104 -0.97 -0.61 9.52
C TYR A 104 -2.04 0.27 10.15
N ILE A 105 -2.22 1.50 9.63
CA ILE A 105 -3.27 2.41 10.09
C ILE A 105 -4.65 1.75 9.93
N PHE A 106 -4.86 1.01 8.84
CA PHE A 106 -6.14 0.38 8.54
C PHE A 106 -6.49 -0.82 9.43
N VAL A 107 -5.47 -1.52 9.95
CA VAL A 107 -5.63 -2.58 10.96
C VAL A 107 -5.96 -1.97 12.32
N GLU A 108 -5.26 -0.89 12.68
CA GLU A 108 -5.45 -0.24 13.98
C GLU A 108 -6.76 0.57 14.05
N MET A 109 -7.21 1.13 12.93
CA MET A 109 -8.40 1.97 12.88
C MET A 109 -9.68 1.13 13.02
N ARG A 110 -10.30 1.20 14.20
CA ARG A 110 -11.61 0.62 14.49
C ARG A 110 -12.71 1.50 13.90
N VAL A 111 -13.55 0.88 13.08
CA VAL A 111 -14.69 1.56 12.43
C VAL A 111 -15.99 0.93 12.90
N GLU A 112 -16.94 1.79 13.29
CA GLU A 112 -18.31 1.38 13.64
C GLU A 112 -19.06 0.82 12.41
N ASN A 113 -20.06 -0.03 12.65
CA ASN A 113 -20.86 -0.65 11.60
C ASN A 113 -21.47 0.39 10.62
N ARG A 114 -21.87 1.56 11.13
CA ARG A 114 -22.44 2.66 10.34
C ARG A 114 -21.45 3.30 9.36
N GLN A 115 -20.14 3.22 9.62
CA GLN A 115 -19.09 3.84 8.82
C GLN A 115 -18.35 2.84 7.90
N LYS A 116 -18.88 1.62 7.74
CA LYS A 116 -18.34 0.59 6.84
C LYS A 116 -18.08 1.09 5.41
N HIS A 117 -18.98 1.91 4.88
CA HIS A 117 -18.89 2.42 3.50
C HIS A 117 -17.74 3.40 3.31
N LEU A 118 -17.46 4.27 4.29
CA LEU A 118 -16.32 5.20 4.25
C LEU A 118 -15.01 4.42 4.17
N ARG A 119 -14.88 3.39 5.02
CA ARG A 119 -13.72 2.51 5.05
C ARG A 119 -13.48 1.82 3.71
N LEU A 120 -14.54 1.30 3.10
CA LEU A 120 -14.51 0.69 1.75
C LEU A 120 -14.03 1.69 0.69
N LEU A 121 -14.52 2.92 0.74
CA LEU A 121 -14.18 3.97 -0.22
C LEU A 121 -12.71 4.38 -0.12
N ILE A 122 -12.15 4.46 1.09
CA ILE A 122 -10.71 4.72 1.29
C ILE A 122 -9.87 3.59 0.69
N VAL A 123 -10.21 2.32 0.97
CA VAL A 123 -9.48 1.18 0.38
C VAL A 123 -9.54 1.20 -1.14
N LEU A 124 -10.72 1.47 -1.68
CA LEU A 124 -10.92 1.54 -3.12
C LEU A 124 -10.12 2.68 -3.75
N ALA A 125 -10.08 3.86 -3.11
CA ALA A 125 -9.29 4.99 -3.58
C ALA A 125 -7.79 4.66 -3.60
N VAL A 126 -7.26 4.09 -2.52
CA VAL A 126 -5.84 3.69 -2.44
C VAL A 126 -5.51 2.58 -3.44
N LEU A 127 -6.43 1.63 -3.64
CA LEU A 127 -6.31 0.59 -4.67
C LEU A 127 -6.21 1.21 -6.06
N ILE A 128 -7.11 2.13 -6.42
CA ILE A 128 -7.11 2.77 -7.74
C ILE A 128 -5.81 3.55 -7.97
N VAL A 129 -5.34 4.28 -6.96
CA VAL A 129 -4.08 5.06 -7.03
C VAL A 129 -2.85 4.18 -7.25
N GLY A 130 -2.84 2.93 -6.77
CA GLY A 130 -1.74 1.99 -7.02
C GLY A 130 -1.92 1.22 -8.33
N LEU A 131 -3.12 0.68 -8.57
CA LEU A 131 -3.39 -0.21 -9.70
C LEU A 131 -3.36 0.52 -11.05
N ALA A 132 -3.85 1.75 -11.11
CA ALA A 132 -3.90 2.52 -12.36
C ALA A 132 -2.50 2.80 -12.96
N PRO A 133 -1.53 3.34 -12.20
CA PRO A 133 -0.17 3.47 -12.70
C PRO A 133 0.50 2.10 -12.90
N GLY A 134 0.27 1.11 -12.03
CA GLY A 134 0.91 -0.20 -12.18
C GLY A 134 0.50 -0.95 -13.46
N ILE A 135 -0.78 -0.89 -13.83
CA ILE A 135 -1.26 -1.45 -15.11
C ILE A 135 -0.67 -0.68 -16.29
N ARG A 136 -0.58 0.64 -16.19
CA ARG A 136 0.02 1.48 -17.24
C ARG A 136 1.49 1.12 -17.45
N ASP A 137 2.24 0.97 -16.37
CA ASP A 137 3.68 0.70 -16.40
C ASP A 137 3.94 -0.74 -16.89
N ILE A 138 3.14 -1.72 -16.47
CA ILE A 138 3.18 -3.07 -17.05
C ILE A 138 2.81 -3.07 -18.54
N GLY A 139 1.80 -2.29 -18.93
CA GLY A 139 1.41 -2.15 -20.33
C GLY A 139 2.57 -1.62 -21.19
N ARG A 140 3.32 -0.65 -20.65
CA ARG A 140 4.54 -0.11 -21.27
C ARG A 140 5.63 -1.18 -21.40
N LEU A 141 5.91 -1.90 -20.32
CA LEU A 141 6.85 -3.03 -20.32
C LEU A 141 6.50 -4.09 -21.38
N MET A 142 5.22 -4.46 -21.49
CA MET A 142 4.75 -5.46 -22.45
C MET A 142 4.87 -4.98 -23.91
N LEU A 143 4.68 -3.69 -24.14
CA LEU A 143 4.73 -3.09 -25.48
C LEU A 143 6.15 -2.65 -25.88
N GLY A 144 7.13 -2.68 -24.97
CA GLY A 144 8.49 -2.27 -25.26
C GLY A 144 8.67 -0.75 -25.45
N VAL A 145 7.77 0.08 -24.87
CA VAL A 145 7.74 1.56 -25.05
C VAL A 145 7.69 2.39 -23.76
#